data_AF-A0A658NR06-F1
#
_entry.id   AF-A0A658NR06-F1
#
_cell.length_a   1.000
_cell.length_b   1.000
_cell.length_c   1.000
_cell.angle_alpha   90.00
_cell.angle_beta   90.00
_cell.angle_gamma   90.00
#
_symmetry.space_group_name_H-M   'P 1'
#
loop_
_entity.id
_entity.type
_entity.pdbx_description
1 polymer ?
#
loop_
_entity_poly.entity_id
_entity_poly.type
_entity_poly.pdbx_seq_one_letter_code
_entity_poly.pdbx_strand_id
1 'polypeptide(L)'
;VMVLVVATVVLVGKTLGAVGLVLAFRYPLRTALTIGASLAQIGEFSFILAGLGVSLGLLPPEGRSLVLVGAILSIAVNPLVFTTIEPLG
;
A
#
# COMPACT_ATOMS: atom_id res chain seq x y z
N VAL A 1 13.07 -8.46 -12.18
CA VAL A 1 13.43 -7.02 -12.14
C VAL A 1 12.20 -6.12 -12.25
N MET A 2 11.39 -6.21 -13.31
CA MET A 2 10.15 -5.40 -13.47
C MET A 2 9.18 -5.53 -12.29
N VAL A 3 8.97 -6.74 -11.78
CA VAL A 3 8.07 -7.02 -10.65
C VAL A 3 8.50 -6.31 -9.36
N LEU A 4 9.80 -6.24 -9.09
CA LEU A 4 10.35 -5.52 -7.93
C LEU A 4 10.15 -4.01 -8.09
N VAL A 5 10.37 -3.46 -9.30
CA VAL A 5 10.17 -2.04 -9.59
C VAL A 5 8.70 -1.65 -9.43
N VAL A 6 7.78 -2.43 -9.98
CA VAL A 6 6.33 -2.18 -9.86
C VAL A 6 5.88 -2.30 -8.41
N ALA A 7 6.35 -3.32 -7.67
CA ALA A 7 6.05 -3.49 -6.26
C ALA A 7 6.57 -2.32 -5.41
N THR A 8 7.81 -1.86 -5.63
CA THR A 8 8.40 -0.73 -4.92
C THR A 8 7.67 0.58 -5.24
N VAL A 9 7.30 0.83 -6.50
CA VAL A 9 6.55 2.04 -6.88
C VAL A 9 5.15 2.03 -6.27
N VAL A 10 4.46 0.89 -6.24
CA VAL A 10 3.11 0.81 -5.67
C VAL A 10 3.14 0.90 -4.13
N LEU A 11 4.09 0.23 -3.47
CA LEU A 11 4.19 0.21 -2.00
C LEU A 11 4.76 1.51 -1.42
N VAL A 12 5.78 2.09 -2.07
CA VAL A 12 6.46 3.30 -1.59
C VAL A 12 5.83 4.56 -2.20
N GLY A 13 5.50 4.54 -3.49
CA GLY A 13 4.97 5.71 -4.20
C GLY A 13 3.56 6.12 -3.77
N LYS A 14 2.65 5.17 -3.52
CA LYS A 14 1.30 5.48 -3.04
C LYS A 14 1.32 6.14 -1.66
N THR A 15 2.13 5.58 -0.76
CA THR A 15 2.25 6.03 0.63
C THR A 15 2.92 7.40 0.71
N LEU A 16 4.03 7.60 0.00
CA LEU A 16 4.70 8.91 -0.08
C LEU A 16 3.84 9.96 -0.80
N GLY A 17 3.10 9.57 -1.84
CA GLY A 17 2.17 10.45 -2.54
C GLY A 17 1.03 10.94 -1.64
N ALA A 18 0.46 10.05 -0.82
CA ALA A 18 -0.58 10.42 0.14
C ALA A 18 -0.06 11.36 1.24
N VAL A 19 1.11 11.07 1.82
CA VAL A 19 1.75 11.94 2.82
C VAL A 19 2.07 13.31 2.21
N GLY A 20 2.68 13.34 1.03
CA GLY A 20 3.03 14.58 0.33
C GLY A 20 1.82 15.44 -0.02
N LEU A 21 0.72 14.81 -0.45
CA LEU A 21 -0.54 15.51 -0.73
C LEU A 21 -1.11 16.17 0.52
N VAL A 22 -1.20 15.45 1.64
CA VAL A 22 -1.77 15.97 2.89
C VAL A 22 -0.90 17.10 3.47
N LEU A 23 0.43 17.02 3.32
CA LEU A 23 1.34 18.11 3.67
C LEU A 23 1.16 19.34 2.77
N ALA A 24 0.91 19.15 1.47
CA ALA A 24 0.63 20.26 0.54
C ALA A 24 -0.66 21.01 0.91
N PHE A 25 -1.64 20.32 1.51
CA PHE A 25 -2.84 20.91 2.08
C PHE A 25 -2.64 21.56 3.48
N ARG A 26 -1.39 21.64 3.96
CA ARG A 26 -0.98 22.25 5.25
C ARG A 26 -1.61 21.60 6.48
N TYR A 27 -1.96 20.33 6.41
CA TYR A 27 -2.30 19.56 7.60
C TYR A 27 -1.04 19.21 8.41
N PRO A 28 -1.17 19.00 9.73
CA PRO A 28 -0.04 18.62 10.58
C PRO A 28 0.65 17.33 10.09
N LEU A 29 1.97 17.23 10.30
CA LEU A 29 2.78 16.05 9.93
C LEU A 29 2.15 14.75 10.48
N ARG A 30 1.61 14.80 11.70
CA ARG A 30 0.85 13.70 12.31
C ARG A 30 -0.32 13.24 11.45
N THR A 31 -1.18 14.15 11.02
CA THR A 31 -2.34 13.85 10.16
C THR A 31 -1.90 13.28 8.82
N ALA A 32 -0.84 13.83 8.22
CA ALA A 32 -0.29 13.34 6.96
C ALA A 32 0.25 11.90 7.10
N LEU A 33 1.00 11.63 8.16
CA LEU A 33 1.55 10.31 8.45
C LEU A 33 0.45 9.28 8.78
N THR A 34 -0.56 9.65 9.58
CA THR A 34 -1.70 8.76 9.88
C THR A 34 -2.50 8.41 8.63
N ILE A 35 -2.80 9.39 7.77
CA ILE A 35 -3.53 9.14 6.50
C ILE A 35 -2.67 8.29 5.55
N GLY A 36 -1.38 8.61 5.44
CA GLY A 36 -0.42 7.82 4.65
C GLY A 36 -0.35 6.37 5.11
N ALA A 37 -0.19 6.13 6.41
CA ALA A 37 -0.14 4.79 6.99
C ALA A 37 -1.44 3.99 6.77
N SER A 38 -2.61 4.62 6.98
CA SER A 38 -3.91 3.99 6.70
C SER A 38 -4.10 3.59 5.23
N LEU A 39 -3.42 4.27 4.29
CA LEU A 39 -3.49 3.99 2.86
C LEU A 39 -2.39 3.02 2.37
N ALA A 40 -1.36 2.78 3.19
CA ALA A 40 -0.23 1.92 2.90
C ALA A 40 -0.61 0.43 2.88
N GLN A 41 -1.66 0.05 3.62
CA GLN A 41 -2.12 -1.33 3.69
C GLN A 41 -2.97 -1.72 2.47
N ILE A 42 -2.71 -2.92 1.94
CA ILE A 42 -3.61 -3.56 0.97
C ILE A 42 -4.82 -4.15 1.69
N GLY A 43 -6.02 -3.73 1.29
CA GLY A 43 -7.29 -4.21 1.82
C GLY A 43 -7.92 -5.34 1.00
N GLU A 44 -8.94 -5.98 1.58
CA GLU A 44 -9.61 -7.20 1.04
C GLU A 44 -10.13 -7.06 -0.38
N PHE A 45 -10.59 -5.86 -0.77
CA PHE A 45 -11.06 -5.58 -2.12
C PHE A 45 -10.01 -5.81 -3.21
N SER A 46 -8.72 -5.68 -2.88
CA SER A 46 -7.64 -5.96 -3.83
C SER A 46 -7.56 -7.45 -4.17
N PHE A 47 -7.88 -8.33 -3.22
CA PHE A 47 -7.95 -9.77 -3.46
C PHE A 47 -9.14 -10.16 -4.31
N ILE A 48 -10.29 -9.51 -4.08
CA ILE A 48 -11.50 -9.71 -4.90
C ILE A 48 -11.21 -9.32 -6.35
N LEU A 49 -10.63 -8.14 -6.58
CA LEU A 49 -10.28 -7.65 -7.92
C LEU A 49 -9.20 -8.51 -8.59
N ALA A 50 -8.20 -8.98 -7.86
CA ALA A 50 -7.19 -9.89 -8.40
C ALA A 50 -7.79 -11.24 -8.80
N GLY A 51 -8.71 -11.80 -7.99
CA GLY A 51 -9.45 -13.01 -8.32
C GLY A 51 -10.32 -12.84 -9.55
N LEU A 52 -11.05 -11.72 -9.63
CA LEU A 52 -11.88 -11.39 -10.80
C LEU A 52 -11.02 -11.21 -12.05
N GLY A 53 -9.91 -10.49 -11.97
CA GLY A 53 -8.97 -10.28 -13.07
C GLY A 53 -8.42 -11.59 -13.64
N VAL A 54 -8.13 -12.57 -12.79
CA VAL A 54 -7.75 -13.92 -13.24
C VAL A 54 -8.92 -14.63 -13.91
N SER A 55 -10.11 -14.59 -13.32
CA SER A 55 -11.30 -15.25 -13.89
C SER A 55 -11.71 -14.69 -15.25
N LEU A 56 -11.47 -13.40 -15.50
CA LEU A 56 -11.76 -12.72 -16.76
C LEU A 56 -10.61 -12.81 -17.78
N GLY A 57 -9.50 -13.49 -17.45
CA GLY A 57 -8.32 -13.59 -18.31
C GLY A 57 -7.54 -12.28 -18.47
N LEU A 58 -7.85 -11.25 -17.67
CA LEU A 58 -7.18 -9.94 -17.68
C LEU A 58 -5.87 -9.96 -16.89
N LEU A 59 -5.69 -10.96 -16.03
CA LEU A 59 -4.57 -11.06 -15.11
C LEU A 59 -4.06 -12.52 -15.09
N PRO A 60 -2.77 -12.76 -15.33
CA PRO A 60 -2.23 -14.11 -15.25
C PRO A 60 -2.29 -14.64 -13.81
N PRO A 61 -2.41 -15.97 -13.59
CA PRO A 61 -2.47 -16.56 -12.25
C PRO A 61 -1.32 -16.13 -11.34
N GLU A 62 -0.13 -15.94 -11.90
CA GLU A 62 1.06 -15.47 -11.20
C GLU A 62 0.89 -14.06 -10.65
N GLY A 63 0.13 -13.20 -11.34
CA GLY A 63 -0.14 -11.84 -10.88
C GLY A 63 -1.04 -11.81 -9.64
N ARG A 64 -1.95 -12.77 -9.47
CA ARG A 64 -2.70 -12.95 -8.22
C ARG A 64 -1.78 -13.33 -7.06
N SER A 65 -0.79 -14.20 -7.30
CA SER A 65 0.23 -14.53 -6.29
C SER A 65 1.07 -13.32 -5.88
N LEU A 66 1.39 -12.43 -6.82
CA LEU A 66 2.10 -11.18 -6.51
C LEU A 66 1.27 -10.22 -5.65
N VAL A 67 -0.04 -10.10 -5.91
CA VAL A 67 -0.95 -9.31 -5.06
C VAL A 67 -1.03 -9.90 -3.66
N LEU A 68 -1.13 -11.23 -3.53
CA LEU A 68 -1.13 -11.94 -2.26
C LEU A 68 0.13 -11.68 -1.44
N VAL A 69 1.31 -11.86 -2.05
CA VAL A 69 2.60 -11.63 -1.38
C VAL A 69 2.76 -10.16 -0.99
N GLY A 70 2.43 -9.24 -1.89
CA GLY A 70 2.48 -7.80 -1.62
C GLY A 70 1.55 -7.41 -0.47
N ALA A 71 0.37 -8.02 -0.39
CA ALA A 71 -0.58 -7.74 0.68
C ALA A 71 -0.12 -8.29 2.02
N ILE A 72 0.39 -9.51 2.08
CA ILE A 72 0.93 -10.09 3.33
C ILE A 72 2.08 -9.22 3.86
N LEU A 73 3.00 -8.81 2.99
CA LEU A 73 4.11 -7.92 3.38
C LEU A 73 3.60 -6.55 3.85
N SER A 74 2.66 -5.96 3.11
CA SER A 74 2.04 -4.67 3.46
C SER A 74 1.33 -4.73 4.82
N ILE A 75 0.56 -5.79 5.09
CA ILE A 75 -0.11 -6.02 6.38
C ILE A 75 0.91 -6.21 7.51
N ALA A 76 1.98 -6.97 7.27
CA ALA A 76 3.02 -7.22 8.27
C ALA A 76 3.81 -5.95 8.62
N VAL A 77 4.05 -5.07 7.66
CA VAL A 77 4.80 -3.82 7.85
C VAL A 77 3.92 -2.71 8.44
N ASN A 78 2.60 -2.73 8.22
CA ASN A 78 1.70 -1.65 8.64
C ASN A 78 1.76 -1.34 10.16
N PRO A 79 1.76 -2.32 11.08
CA PRO A 79 1.93 -2.06 12.51
C PRO A 79 3.22 -1.31 12.83
N LEU A 80 4.34 -1.64 12.17
CA LEU A 80 5.63 -0.98 12.39
C LEU A 80 5.60 0.49 11.96
N VAL A 81 4.87 0.78 10.87
CA VAL A 81 4.63 2.16 10.41
C VAL A 81 3.80 2.92 11.43
N PHE A 82 2.75 2.33 12.00
CA PHE A 82 1.96 2.99 13.05
C PHE A 82 2.75 3.21 14.35
N THR A 83 3.54 2.24 14.80
CA THR A 83 4.38 2.38 16.01
C THR A 83 5.51 3.39 15.86
N THR A 84 5.94 3.71 14.64
CA THR A 84 6.96 4.75 14.39
C THR A 84 6.35 6.15 14.26
N ILE A 85 5.06 6.25 13.97
CA ILE A 85 4.32 7.51 13.95
C ILE A 85 3.86 7.92 15.36
N GLU A 86 3.56 6.94 16.22
CA GLU A 86 3.15 7.16 17.62
C GLU A 86 4.15 7.98 18.48
N PRO A 87 5.48 7.76 18.43
CA PRO A 87 6.46 8.55 19.19
C PRO A 87 6.75 9.94 18.62
N LEU A 88 6.15 10.35 17.49
CA LEU A 88 6.23 11.72 16.97
C LEU A 88 5.17 12.66 17.59
N GLY A 89 4.50 12.22 18.66
CA GLY A 89 3.53 12.97 19.46
C GLY A 89 4.08 13.41 20.81
#